data_AF-A0A921GX87-F1
#
_entry.id   AF-A0A921GX87-F1
#
_cell.length_a   1.000
_cell.length_b   1.000
_cell.length_c   1.000
_cell.angle_alpha   90.00
_cell.angle_beta   90.00
_cell.angle_gamma   90.00
#
_symmetry.space_group_name_H-M   'P 1'
#
loop_
_entity.id
_entity.type
_entity.pdbx_description
1 polymer ?
#
loop_
_entity_poly.entity_id
_entity_poly.type
_entity_poly.pdbx_seq_one_letter_code
_entity_poly.pdbx_strand_id
1 'polypeptide(L)'
;MIKLKLRLKKQNHKFSVPISQFASWLNKHRDFKSDIRIVVHDYPILSYGDLNDCQVDMEHKIIYYSLYNIESFMEEHRNNQYKLDSYVYTLFEIFDDLSLQLSKFYIIDNENISVENYISRYDQFERTMYDEKNHMLQQFIYINSSYSQHLKKGLKINADNVEPLILKEAVKLFEAFITQQIDFPVQVKIKFTHKNLINSDGYFKYPQNVFQYPSIKVSFYEYENIEKDLGSFDAVLNILRILVHEIGHYYAFVNGDWYYDSTKREEDAYRFEDKMIQRFIDEVYYDYYMNNVAT
;
A
#
# COMPACT_ATOMS: atom_id res chain seq x y z
N MET A 1 -15.73 5.49 -13.69
CA MET A 1 -14.54 5.55 -14.59
C MET A 1 -13.94 6.96 -14.62
N ILE A 2 -12.61 7.08 -14.53
CA ILE A 2 -11.86 8.35 -14.60
C ILE A 2 -11.72 8.82 -16.05
N LYS A 3 -12.17 10.05 -16.33
CA LYS A 3 -12.10 10.72 -17.64
C LYS A 3 -11.16 11.91 -17.55
N LEU A 4 -9.97 11.79 -18.16
CA LEU A 4 -8.95 12.83 -18.14
C LEU A 4 -9.07 13.79 -19.33
N LYS A 5 -8.95 15.10 -19.06
CA LYS A 5 -8.85 16.15 -20.05
C LYS A 5 -7.65 17.05 -19.75
N LEU A 6 -6.68 17.07 -20.65
CA LEU A 6 -5.47 17.90 -20.52
C LEU A 6 -5.59 19.15 -21.37
N ARG A 7 -5.41 20.32 -20.76
CA ARG A 7 -5.41 21.66 -21.40
C ARG A 7 -4.11 22.37 -21.06
N LEU A 8 -3.01 21.80 -21.54
CA LEU A 8 -1.66 22.22 -21.16
C LEU A 8 -0.99 23.06 -22.26
N LYS A 9 -0.26 24.10 -21.84
CA LYS A 9 0.69 24.88 -22.63
C LYS A 9 1.95 24.05 -22.86
N LYS A 10 2.70 24.41 -23.90
CA LYS A 10 3.85 23.65 -24.39
C LYS A 10 4.87 23.31 -23.30
N GLN A 11 5.18 24.24 -22.39
CA GLN A 11 6.14 24.01 -21.31
C GLN A 11 5.74 22.88 -20.34
N ASN A 12 4.44 22.67 -20.13
CA ASN A 12 3.91 21.69 -19.18
C ASN A 12 3.50 20.37 -19.85
N HIS A 13 3.72 20.21 -21.16
CA HIS A 13 3.41 18.96 -21.88
C HIS A 13 4.18 17.75 -21.32
N LYS A 14 5.32 17.96 -20.66
CA LYS A 14 6.08 16.91 -19.95
C LYS A 14 5.26 16.18 -18.88
N PHE A 15 4.19 16.78 -18.34
CA PHE A 15 3.34 16.15 -17.32
C PHE A 15 2.18 15.32 -17.92
N SER A 16 1.91 15.47 -19.21
CA SER A 16 0.75 14.83 -19.87
C SER A 16 0.77 13.31 -19.78
N VAL A 17 1.91 12.69 -20.09
CA VAL A 17 2.07 11.23 -20.09
C VAL A 17 1.97 10.66 -18.68
N PRO A 18 2.73 11.14 -17.67
CA PRO A 18 2.59 10.69 -16.28
C PRO A 18 1.15 10.76 -15.74
N ILE A 19 0.47 11.89 -15.94
CA ILE A 19 -0.92 12.07 -15.46
C ILE A 19 -1.88 11.11 -16.19
N SER A 20 -1.67 10.89 -17.49
CA SER A 20 -2.46 9.92 -18.26
C SER A 20 -2.22 8.48 -17.80
N GLN A 21 -0.97 8.13 -17.44
CA GLN A 21 -0.63 6.84 -16.86
C GLN A 21 -1.31 6.65 -15.51
N PHE A 22 -1.34 7.68 -14.65
CA PHE A 22 -2.03 7.63 -13.36
C PHE A 22 -3.54 7.42 -13.54
N ALA A 23 -4.19 8.18 -14.42
CA ALA A 23 -5.61 8.00 -14.73
C ALA A 23 -5.93 6.61 -15.31
N SER A 24 -5.05 6.09 -16.17
CA SER A 24 -5.19 4.74 -16.74
C SER A 24 -5.02 3.66 -15.67
N TRP A 25 -4.06 3.84 -14.76
CA TRP A 25 -3.85 2.94 -13.63
C TRP A 25 -5.07 2.91 -12.70
N LEU A 26 -5.63 4.07 -12.35
CA LEU A 26 -6.85 4.17 -11.54
C LEU A 26 -7.99 3.38 -12.18
N ASN A 27 -8.23 3.55 -13.48
CA ASN A 27 -9.29 2.80 -14.18
C ASN A 27 -9.08 1.28 -14.21
N LYS A 28 -7.84 0.81 -14.06
CA LYS A 28 -7.51 -0.61 -14.04
C LYS A 28 -7.57 -1.20 -12.62
N HIS A 29 -7.14 -0.45 -11.61
CA HIS A 29 -6.89 -0.93 -10.25
C HIS A 29 -7.84 -0.36 -9.19
N ARG A 30 -8.77 0.52 -9.57
CA ARG A 30 -9.79 1.09 -8.67
C ARG A 30 -11.17 1.03 -9.31
N ASP A 31 -12.10 0.47 -8.56
CA ASP A 31 -13.50 0.33 -8.99
C ASP A 31 -14.30 1.60 -8.68
N PHE A 32 -14.10 2.64 -9.48
CA PHE A 32 -14.94 3.83 -9.45
C PHE A 32 -16.26 3.57 -10.19
N LYS A 33 -17.35 3.40 -9.42
CA LYS A 33 -18.70 3.13 -9.93
C LYS A 33 -19.26 4.31 -10.73
N SER A 34 -18.82 5.52 -10.45
CA SER A 34 -19.25 6.73 -11.13
C SER A 34 -18.19 7.33 -12.04
N ASP A 35 -18.64 8.09 -13.04
CA ASP A 35 -17.75 8.85 -13.91
C ASP A 35 -17.23 10.09 -13.20
N ILE A 36 -15.91 10.20 -13.10
CA ILE A 36 -15.23 11.35 -12.50
C ILE A 36 -14.37 11.99 -13.59
N ARG A 37 -14.51 13.30 -13.78
CA ARG A 37 -13.74 14.04 -14.77
C ARG A 37 -12.58 14.77 -14.11
N ILE A 38 -11.37 14.57 -14.62
CA ILE A 38 -10.19 15.35 -14.22
C ILE A 38 -9.82 16.30 -15.35
N VAL A 39 -9.76 17.60 -15.07
CA VAL A 39 -9.34 18.64 -16.01
C VAL A 39 -8.06 19.27 -15.50
N VAL A 40 -6.95 19.00 -16.19
CA VAL A 40 -5.64 19.58 -15.84
C VAL A 40 -5.32 20.74 -16.77
N HIS A 41 -4.94 21.89 -16.22
CA HIS A 41 -4.70 23.13 -16.97
C HIS A 41 -3.60 24.01 -16.35
N ASP A 42 -3.14 25.07 -17.04
CA ASP A 42 -2.07 25.97 -16.53
C ASP A 42 -2.56 27.36 -16.12
N TYR A 43 -3.82 27.43 -15.69
CA TYR A 43 -4.46 28.67 -15.25
C TYR A 43 -4.61 28.64 -13.74
N PRO A 44 -4.42 29.78 -13.04
CA PRO A 44 -4.58 29.83 -11.61
C PRO A 44 -6.01 29.45 -11.21
N ILE A 45 -6.13 28.73 -10.10
CA ILE A 45 -7.40 28.49 -9.42
C ILE A 45 -7.42 29.38 -8.19
N LEU A 46 -8.43 30.25 -8.11
CA LEU A 46 -8.66 31.11 -6.95
C LEU A 46 -9.88 30.57 -6.20
N SER A 47 -9.67 30.18 -4.95
CA SER A 47 -10.72 29.69 -4.06
C SER A 47 -10.63 30.45 -2.75
N TYR A 48 -11.74 31.08 -2.35
CA TYR A 48 -11.83 31.89 -1.12
C TYR A 48 -10.77 33.00 -0.98
N GLY A 49 -10.23 33.49 -2.10
CA GLY A 49 -9.20 34.54 -2.11
C GLY A 49 -7.76 34.02 -2.18
N ASP A 50 -7.57 32.71 -2.05
CA ASP A 50 -6.25 32.06 -2.08
C ASP A 50 -6.00 31.34 -3.41
N LEU A 51 -4.74 31.33 -3.81
CA LEU A 51 -4.26 30.51 -4.93
C LEU A 51 -4.21 29.05 -4.47
N ASN A 52 -4.86 28.17 -5.21
CA ASN A 52 -4.93 26.74 -4.92
C ASN A 52 -4.49 25.93 -6.14
N ASP A 53 -3.96 24.73 -5.88
CA ASP A 53 -3.60 23.80 -6.96
C ASP A 53 -4.80 23.00 -7.46
N CYS A 54 -5.87 22.92 -6.67
CA CYS A 54 -7.04 22.12 -6.98
C CYS A 54 -8.37 22.80 -6.60
N GLN A 55 -9.39 22.62 -7.44
CA GLN A 55 -10.79 22.91 -7.13
C GLN A 55 -11.65 21.71 -7.51
N VAL A 56 -12.61 21.36 -6.66
CA VAL A 56 -13.48 20.19 -6.87
C VAL A 56 -14.94 20.63 -6.91
N ASP A 57 -15.58 20.29 -8.02
CA ASP A 57 -17.03 20.31 -8.17
C ASP A 57 -17.56 18.92 -7.77
N MET A 58 -17.98 18.80 -6.52
CA MET A 58 -18.44 17.53 -5.95
C MET A 58 -19.74 17.04 -6.58
N GLU A 59 -20.65 17.97 -6.92
CA GLU A 59 -21.96 17.66 -7.50
C GLU A 59 -21.81 17.07 -8.90
N HIS A 60 -20.98 17.69 -9.75
CA HIS A 60 -20.73 17.23 -11.11
C HIS A 60 -19.56 16.25 -11.24
N LYS A 61 -18.91 15.89 -10.13
CA LYS A 61 -17.75 14.98 -10.06
C LYS A 61 -16.60 15.43 -10.97
N ILE A 62 -16.26 16.72 -10.90
CA ILE A 62 -15.19 17.32 -11.70
C ILE A 62 -14.07 17.81 -10.78
N ILE A 63 -12.85 17.35 -11.05
CA ILE A 63 -11.62 17.83 -10.42
C ILE A 63 -10.92 18.75 -11.42
N TYR A 64 -10.70 20.01 -11.04
CA TYR A 64 -9.86 20.96 -11.77
C TYR A 64 -8.52 21.03 -11.08
N TYR A 65 -7.45 20.68 -11.78
CA TYR A 65 -6.08 20.71 -11.26
C TYR A 65 -5.22 21.67 -12.07
N SER A 66 -4.53 22.56 -11.36
CA SER A 66 -3.75 23.64 -11.92
C SER A 66 -2.25 23.33 -11.85
N LEU A 67 -1.58 23.38 -12.99
CA LEU A 67 -0.11 23.42 -13.10
C LEU A 67 0.42 24.86 -13.20
N TYR A 68 -0.38 25.83 -12.76
CA TYR A 68 0.06 27.23 -12.69
C TYR A 68 1.27 27.34 -11.75
N ASN A 69 2.32 28.01 -12.21
CA ASN A 69 3.57 28.22 -11.47
C ASN A 69 4.35 26.94 -11.05
N ILE A 70 4.07 25.81 -11.69
CA ILE A 70 4.71 24.52 -11.38
C ILE A 70 6.24 24.53 -11.54
N GLU A 71 6.79 25.36 -12.43
CA GLU A 71 8.24 25.48 -12.62
C GLU A 71 8.92 26.16 -11.41
N SER A 72 8.30 27.19 -10.82
CA SER A 72 8.82 27.80 -9.59
C SER A 72 8.79 26.81 -8.42
N PHE A 73 7.72 26.03 -8.32
CA PHE A 73 7.65 24.93 -7.34
C PHE A 73 8.80 23.92 -7.52
N MET A 74 9.08 23.52 -8.77
CA MET A 74 10.20 22.62 -9.09
C MET A 74 11.58 23.21 -8.72
N GLU A 75 11.77 24.52 -8.87
CA GLU A 75 13.01 25.20 -8.52
C GLU A 75 13.24 25.24 -7.00
N GLU A 76 12.20 25.53 -6.23
CA GLU A 76 12.24 25.55 -4.76
C GLU A 76 12.61 24.17 -4.16
N HIS A 77 12.18 23.09 -4.81
CA HIS A 77 12.32 21.72 -4.31
C HIS A 77 13.46 20.93 -4.97
N ARG A 78 14.42 21.61 -5.60
CA ARG A 78 15.55 20.99 -6.31
C ARG A 78 16.53 20.22 -5.41
N ASN A 79 16.54 20.51 -4.11
CA ASN A 79 17.51 20.00 -3.13
C ASN A 79 16.85 19.16 -2.03
N ASN A 80 15.92 18.28 -2.39
CA ASN A 80 15.18 17.50 -1.39
C ASN A 80 16.03 16.44 -0.68
N GLN A 81 15.77 16.30 0.62
CA GLN A 81 16.39 15.35 1.57
C GLN A 81 16.35 13.89 1.09
N TYR A 82 15.45 13.55 0.17
CA TYR A 82 15.14 12.17 -0.26
C TYR A 82 15.89 11.70 -1.51
N LYS A 83 16.85 12.48 -2.06
CA LYS A 83 17.61 12.16 -3.28
C LYS A 83 16.73 11.88 -4.52
N LEU A 84 15.53 12.45 -4.58
CA LEU A 84 14.71 12.47 -5.79
C LEU A 84 15.00 13.76 -6.56
N ASP A 85 15.00 13.69 -7.90
CA ASP A 85 15.02 14.91 -8.69
C ASP A 85 13.70 15.68 -8.55
N SER A 86 13.74 17.00 -8.77
CA SER A 86 12.57 17.85 -8.55
C SER A 86 11.38 17.50 -9.44
N TYR A 87 11.62 16.95 -10.63
CA TYR A 87 10.53 16.58 -11.53
C TYR A 87 9.73 15.39 -10.98
N VAL A 88 10.42 14.34 -10.51
CA VAL A 88 9.76 13.18 -9.87
C VAL A 88 9.06 13.60 -8.58
N TYR A 89 9.69 14.45 -7.77
CA TYR A 89 9.05 14.98 -6.56
C TYR A 89 7.75 15.72 -6.89
N THR A 90 7.78 16.64 -7.86
CA THR A 90 6.59 17.37 -8.31
C THR A 90 5.51 16.44 -8.85
N LEU A 91 5.88 15.36 -9.56
CA LEU A 91 4.90 14.36 -9.98
C LEU A 91 4.21 13.69 -8.79
N PHE A 92 4.95 13.35 -7.73
CA PHE A 92 4.36 12.73 -6.53
C PHE A 92 3.39 13.65 -5.82
N GLU A 93 3.69 14.95 -5.73
CA GLU A 93 2.76 15.95 -5.18
C GLU A 93 1.48 16.05 -6.02
N ILE A 94 1.61 16.10 -7.36
CA ILE A 94 0.44 16.09 -8.26
C ILE A 94 -0.42 14.84 -8.03
N PHE A 95 0.20 13.67 -7.90
CA PHE A 95 -0.52 12.44 -7.65
C PHE A 95 -1.13 12.37 -6.25
N ASP A 96 -0.48 12.94 -5.24
CA ASP A 96 -0.99 13.03 -3.87
C ASP A 96 -2.27 13.86 -3.81
N ASP A 97 -2.25 15.06 -4.41
CA ASP A 97 -3.40 15.95 -4.48
C ASP A 97 -4.57 15.31 -5.23
N LEU A 98 -4.30 14.72 -6.39
CA LEU A 98 -5.33 14.05 -7.18
C LEU A 98 -5.90 12.85 -6.40
N SER A 99 -5.06 12.06 -5.74
CA SER A 99 -5.49 10.93 -4.91
C SER A 99 -6.39 11.39 -3.77
N LEU A 100 -6.13 12.57 -3.18
CA LEU A 100 -6.94 13.12 -2.09
C LEU A 100 -8.34 13.48 -2.57
N GLN A 101 -8.46 14.09 -3.75
CA GLN A 101 -9.78 14.43 -4.28
C GLN A 101 -10.52 13.19 -4.77
N LEU A 102 -9.80 12.24 -5.35
CA LEU A 102 -10.37 10.98 -5.83
C LEU A 102 -10.84 10.08 -4.69
N SER A 103 -10.16 10.06 -3.55
CA SER A 103 -10.57 9.24 -2.41
C SER A 103 -11.95 9.63 -1.87
N LYS A 104 -12.32 10.92 -1.95
CA LYS A 104 -13.68 11.40 -1.63
C LYS A 104 -14.73 10.70 -2.48
N PHE A 105 -14.56 10.71 -3.80
CA PHE A 105 -15.50 10.06 -4.72
C PHE A 105 -15.47 8.54 -4.59
N TYR A 106 -14.30 7.96 -4.31
CA TYR A 106 -14.16 6.53 -4.08
C TYR A 106 -14.96 6.08 -2.85
N ILE A 107 -14.89 6.82 -1.75
CA ILE A 107 -15.69 6.56 -0.54
C ILE A 107 -17.17 6.72 -0.85
N ILE A 108 -17.58 7.81 -1.50
CA ILE A 108 -18.99 8.05 -1.89
C ILE A 108 -19.55 6.86 -2.69
N ASP A 109 -18.80 6.37 -3.69
CA ASP A 109 -19.22 5.25 -4.53
C ASP A 109 -19.27 3.91 -3.76
N ASN A 110 -18.33 3.67 -2.83
CA ASN A 110 -18.25 2.42 -2.09
C ASN A 110 -19.24 2.34 -0.93
N GLU A 111 -19.41 3.43 -0.18
CA GLU A 111 -20.42 3.58 0.89
C GLU A 111 -21.84 3.73 0.33
N ASN A 112 -21.97 3.96 -0.98
CA ASN A 112 -23.25 4.17 -1.66
C ASN A 112 -24.08 5.30 -1.03
N ILE A 113 -23.42 6.44 -0.79
CA ILE A 113 -24.00 7.65 -0.19
C ILE A 113 -24.06 8.80 -1.19
N SER A 114 -24.84 9.84 -0.88
CA SER A 114 -24.84 11.08 -1.66
C SER A 114 -23.68 12.00 -1.27
N VAL A 115 -23.40 13.00 -2.12
CA VAL A 115 -22.38 14.03 -1.84
C VAL A 115 -22.74 14.83 -0.59
N GLU A 116 -24.01 15.19 -0.41
CA GLU A 116 -24.48 15.92 0.77
C GLU A 116 -24.28 15.11 2.06
N ASN A 117 -24.55 13.80 1.99
CA ASN A 117 -24.32 12.88 3.10
C ASN A 117 -22.82 12.76 3.44
N TYR A 118 -21.94 12.71 2.44
CA TYR A 118 -20.50 12.73 2.66
C TYR A 118 -20.05 14.04 3.34
N ILE A 119 -20.50 15.19 2.84
CA ILE A 119 -20.11 16.50 3.37
C ILE A 119 -20.59 16.69 4.82
N SER A 120 -21.87 16.38 5.10
CA SER A 120 -22.46 16.52 6.44
C SER A 120 -21.86 15.60 7.49
N ARG A 121 -21.18 14.52 7.06
CA ARG A 121 -20.54 13.52 7.93
C ARG A 121 -19.04 13.42 7.69
N TYR A 122 -18.40 14.48 7.18
CA TYR A 122 -17.00 14.48 6.77
C TYR A 122 -16.06 13.92 7.85
N ASP A 123 -16.25 14.31 9.11
CA ASP A 123 -15.42 13.86 10.24
C ASP A 123 -15.40 12.33 10.41
N GLN A 124 -16.46 11.63 9.97
CA GLN A 124 -16.52 10.16 10.03
C GLN A 124 -15.69 9.51 8.92
N PHE A 125 -15.45 10.21 7.82
CA PHE A 125 -14.76 9.70 6.64
C PHE A 125 -13.33 10.23 6.50
N GLU A 126 -12.96 11.29 7.22
CA GLU A 126 -11.67 11.96 7.07
C GLU A 126 -10.48 11.00 7.15
N ARG A 127 -10.46 10.13 8.17
CA ARG A 127 -9.40 9.14 8.32
C ARG A 127 -9.32 8.20 7.12
N THR A 128 -10.45 7.62 6.71
CA THR A 128 -10.54 6.73 5.56
C THR A 128 -10.14 7.43 4.27
N MET A 129 -10.49 8.71 4.10
CA MET A 129 -10.13 9.53 2.95
C MET A 129 -8.61 9.67 2.80
N TYR A 130 -7.90 9.91 3.92
CA TYR A 130 -6.44 9.99 3.91
C TYR A 130 -5.77 8.62 3.76
N ASP A 131 -6.34 7.56 4.34
CA ASP A 131 -5.84 6.20 4.14
C ASP A 131 -5.96 5.80 2.66
N GLU A 132 -7.12 6.00 2.04
CA GLU A 132 -7.33 5.71 0.61
C GLU A 132 -6.47 6.58 -0.30
N LYS A 133 -6.26 7.87 0.03
CA LYS A 133 -5.31 8.75 -0.66
C LYS A 133 -3.93 8.09 -0.70
N ASN A 134 -3.42 7.72 0.47
CA ASN A 134 -2.09 7.13 0.60
C ASN A 134 -2.00 5.80 -0.13
N HIS A 135 -3.02 4.95 -0.04
CA HIS A 135 -3.04 3.67 -0.75
C HIS A 135 -3.01 3.85 -2.28
N MET A 136 -3.79 4.78 -2.84
CA MET A 136 -3.78 5.07 -4.28
C MET A 136 -2.40 5.52 -4.76
N LEU A 137 -1.82 6.51 -4.08
CA LEU A 137 -0.52 7.07 -4.44
C LEU A 137 0.59 6.01 -4.41
N GLN A 138 0.65 5.24 -3.32
CA GLN A 138 1.72 4.26 -3.09
C GLN A 138 1.66 3.11 -4.07
N GLN A 139 0.47 2.52 -4.27
CA GLN A 139 0.34 1.41 -5.20
C GLN A 139 0.69 1.84 -6.62
N PHE A 140 0.29 3.05 -7.04
CA PHE A 140 0.70 3.58 -8.34
C PHE A 140 2.22 3.69 -8.48
N ILE A 141 2.90 4.25 -7.47
CA ILE A 141 4.36 4.38 -7.46
C ILE A 141 5.04 3.01 -7.49
N TYR A 142 4.51 2.02 -6.77
CA TYR A 142 5.12 0.70 -6.62
C TYR A 142 5.04 -0.12 -7.91
N ILE A 143 3.89 -0.05 -8.59
CA ILE A 143 3.61 -0.78 -9.82
C ILE A 143 4.32 -0.15 -11.01
N ASN A 144 4.51 1.18 -11.01
CA ASN A 144 5.16 1.87 -12.10
C ASN A 144 6.69 1.82 -11.97
N SER A 145 7.35 1.09 -12.87
CA SER A 145 8.81 0.90 -12.87
C SER A 145 9.62 2.20 -12.95
N SER A 146 9.07 3.24 -13.58
CA SER A 146 9.73 4.55 -13.66
C SER A 146 9.87 5.21 -12.29
N TYR A 147 9.03 4.85 -11.32
CA TYR A 147 9.06 5.40 -9.96
C TYR A 147 9.63 4.40 -8.96
N SER A 148 9.24 3.12 -9.04
CA SER A 148 9.71 2.09 -8.10
C SER A 148 11.21 1.82 -8.18
N GLN A 149 11.88 2.16 -9.29
CA GLN A 149 13.34 2.13 -9.39
C GLN A 149 14.05 3.03 -8.35
N HIS A 150 13.37 4.06 -7.85
CA HIS A 150 13.90 4.96 -6.82
C HIS A 150 13.68 4.43 -5.39
N LEU A 151 12.99 3.29 -5.23
CA LEU A 151 12.68 2.69 -3.95
C LEU A 151 13.63 1.54 -3.61
N LYS A 152 13.84 1.32 -2.31
CA LYS A 152 14.53 0.12 -1.81
C LYS A 152 13.64 -1.10 -2.07
N LYS A 153 14.26 -2.20 -2.47
CA LYS A 153 13.60 -3.49 -2.71
C LYS A 153 13.95 -4.50 -1.63
N GLY A 154 13.27 -5.64 -1.63
CA GLY A 154 13.64 -6.85 -0.88
C GLY A 154 12.99 -7.00 0.49
N LEU A 155 13.07 -8.21 1.02
CA LEU A 155 12.60 -8.58 2.34
C LEU A 155 13.67 -8.29 3.41
N LYS A 156 13.27 -7.81 4.58
CA LYS A 156 14.14 -7.71 5.75
C LYS A 156 13.46 -8.29 6.97
N ILE A 157 13.84 -9.50 7.34
CA ILE A 157 13.40 -10.14 8.58
C ILE A 157 14.39 -9.85 9.70
N ASN A 158 13.91 -9.29 10.82
CA ASN A 158 14.68 -9.27 12.06
C ASN A 158 14.16 -10.38 12.98
N ALA A 159 14.90 -11.49 13.02
CA ALA A 159 14.62 -12.66 13.86
C ALA A 159 15.59 -12.77 15.05
N ASP A 160 16.32 -11.71 15.40
CA ASP A 160 17.38 -11.79 16.43
C ASP A 160 16.81 -12.20 17.80
N ASN A 161 15.63 -11.66 18.13
CA ASN A 161 14.91 -11.89 19.39
C ASN A 161 13.82 -12.98 19.28
N VAL A 162 13.83 -13.78 18.21
CA VAL A 162 12.90 -14.91 18.06
C VAL A 162 13.43 -16.07 18.88
N GLU A 163 12.64 -16.51 19.83
CA GLU A 163 12.85 -17.70 20.64
C GLU A 163 11.55 -18.52 20.61
N PRO A 164 11.62 -19.86 20.65
CA PRO A 164 12.82 -20.70 20.77
C PRO A 164 13.61 -20.88 19.46
N LEU A 165 14.79 -21.51 19.54
CA LEU A 165 15.71 -21.73 18.40
C LEU A 165 15.04 -22.40 17.19
N ILE A 166 14.18 -23.39 17.42
CA ILE A 166 13.45 -24.08 16.34
C ILE A 166 12.60 -23.11 15.51
N LEU A 167 11.90 -22.17 16.16
CA LEU A 167 11.12 -21.14 15.48
C LEU A 167 12.04 -20.19 14.69
N LYS A 168 13.18 -19.80 15.28
CA LYS A 168 14.17 -18.94 14.63
C LYS A 168 14.76 -19.59 13.37
N GLU A 169 15.04 -20.89 13.41
CA GLU A 169 15.53 -21.65 12.24
C GLU A 169 14.45 -21.78 11.17
N ALA A 170 13.21 -22.09 11.58
CA ALA A 170 12.07 -22.16 10.67
C ALA A 170 11.82 -20.82 9.96
N VAL A 171 11.93 -19.69 10.66
CA VAL A 171 11.82 -18.34 10.08
C VAL A 171 12.90 -18.09 9.01
N LYS A 172 14.14 -18.57 9.21
CA LYS A 172 15.21 -18.44 8.20
C LYS A 172 14.96 -19.31 6.97
N LEU A 173 14.51 -20.55 7.18
CA LEU A 173 14.10 -21.43 6.09
C LEU A 173 12.95 -20.82 5.29
N PHE A 174 11.97 -20.26 6.01
CA PHE A 174 10.84 -19.58 5.41
C PHE A 174 11.25 -18.33 4.63
N GLU A 175 12.18 -17.50 5.14
CA GLU A 175 12.74 -16.35 4.41
C GLU A 175 13.35 -16.75 3.07
N ALA A 176 14.17 -17.80 3.07
CA ALA A 176 14.80 -18.34 1.86
C ALA A 176 13.76 -18.90 0.88
N PHE A 177 12.71 -19.56 1.39
CA PHE A 177 11.60 -20.05 0.59
C PHE A 177 10.80 -18.91 -0.05
N ILE A 178 10.26 -17.99 0.76
CA ILE A 178 9.30 -16.98 0.28
C ILE A 178 9.92 -16.01 -0.73
N THR A 179 11.22 -15.70 -0.58
CA THR A 179 11.96 -14.86 -1.52
C THR A 179 12.20 -15.52 -2.88
N GLN A 180 12.00 -16.83 -3.00
CA GLN A 180 11.97 -17.55 -4.28
C GLN A 180 10.57 -17.63 -4.88
N GLN A 181 9.52 -17.49 -4.05
CA GLN A 181 8.14 -17.64 -4.49
C GLN A 181 7.52 -16.34 -4.98
N ILE A 182 7.90 -15.20 -4.39
CA ILE A 182 7.35 -13.89 -4.75
C ILE A 182 8.44 -12.81 -4.81
N ASP A 183 8.18 -11.80 -5.63
CA ASP A 183 9.00 -10.60 -5.70
C ASP A 183 8.64 -9.63 -4.56
N PHE A 184 9.68 -8.96 -4.04
CA PHE A 184 9.53 -7.85 -3.08
C PHE A 184 9.95 -6.53 -3.74
N PRO A 185 9.11 -5.96 -4.62
CA PRO A 185 9.46 -4.77 -5.41
C PRO A 185 9.68 -3.53 -4.56
N VAL A 186 9.18 -3.52 -3.33
CA VAL A 186 9.38 -2.47 -2.33
C VAL A 186 9.77 -3.10 -1.01
N GLN A 187 10.74 -2.51 -0.32
CA GLN A 187 11.27 -3.06 0.91
C GLN A 187 10.18 -3.18 1.97
N VAL A 188 10.05 -4.35 2.57
CA VAL A 188 9.21 -4.59 3.74
C VAL A 188 10.05 -5.13 4.88
N LYS A 189 9.85 -4.56 6.07
CA LYS A 189 10.55 -4.98 7.29
C LYS A 189 9.61 -5.80 8.15
N ILE A 190 10.02 -7.00 8.51
CA ILE A 190 9.30 -7.88 9.43
C ILE A 190 9.98 -7.83 10.79
N LYS A 191 9.18 -7.62 11.85
CA LYS A 191 9.63 -7.66 13.24
C LYS A 191 8.79 -8.64 14.04
N PHE A 192 9.46 -9.49 14.80
CA PHE A 192 8.81 -10.39 15.75
C PHE A 192 8.75 -9.78 17.14
N THR A 193 7.74 -10.17 17.92
CA THR A 193 7.60 -9.77 19.33
C THR A 193 6.94 -10.86 20.15
N HIS A 194 7.31 -11.00 21.42
CA HIS A 194 6.59 -11.84 22.39
C HIS A 194 5.43 -11.06 23.06
N LYS A 195 5.11 -9.85 22.62
CA LYS A 195 4.03 -9.07 23.23
C LYS A 195 2.72 -9.46 22.58
N ASN A 196 1.71 -9.79 23.39
CA ASN A 196 0.33 -9.84 22.93
C ASN A 196 -0.02 -8.51 22.24
N LEU A 197 -0.46 -8.58 20.99
CA LEU A 197 -0.87 -7.42 20.21
C LEU A 197 -2.37 -7.25 20.38
N ILE A 198 -2.81 -6.01 20.56
CA ILE A 198 -4.23 -5.74 20.81
C ILE A 198 -5.03 -6.13 19.56
N ASN A 199 -5.96 -7.07 19.73
CA ASN A 199 -6.92 -7.54 18.72
C ASN A 199 -6.34 -8.30 17.52
N SER A 200 -5.08 -8.75 17.54
CA SER A 200 -4.47 -9.50 16.44
C SER A 200 -3.22 -10.25 16.90
N ASP A 201 -2.78 -11.26 16.15
CA ASP A 201 -1.48 -11.90 16.37
C ASP A 201 -0.40 -11.40 15.40
N GLY A 202 -0.79 -10.66 14.36
CA GLY A 202 0.07 -9.99 13.41
C GLY A 202 -0.61 -8.77 12.81
N TYR A 203 0.17 -7.88 12.19
CA TYR A 203 -0.40 -6.86 11.32
C TYR A 203 0.59 -6.36 10.26
N PHE A 204 0.04 -6.08 9.09
CA PHE A 204 0.64 -5.31 8.01
C PHE A 204 0.33 -3.82 8.21
N LYS A 205 1.39 -3.02 8.35
CA LYS A 205 1.28 -1.56 8.43
C LYS A 205 1.55 -0.95 7.06
N TYR A 206 0.50 -0.37 6.49
CA TYR A 206 0.56 0.46 5.29
C TYR A 206 1.48 1.69 5.50
N PRO A 207 2.21 2.13 4.46
CA PRO A 207 3.01 3.34 4.52
C PRO A 207 2.11 4.59 4.59
N GLN A 208 2.47 5.56 5.42
CA GLN A 208 1.65 6.78 5.60
C GLN A 208 1.99 7.91 4.61
N ASN A 209 3.09 7.78 3.88
CA ASN A 209 3.52 8.69 2.81
C ASN A 209 4.62 8.03 1.96
N VAL A 210 4.91 8.60 0.79
CA VAL A 210 5.81 8.03 -0.24
C VAL A 210 7.25 7.77 0.21
N PHE A 211 7.66 8.33 1.35
CA PHE A 211 9.00 8.16 1.92
C PHE A 211 9.08 7.10 3.01
N GLN A 212 7.94 6.53 3.40
CA GLN A 212 7.86 5.42 4.33
C GLN A 212 7.73 4.09 3.60
N TYR A 213 8.31 3.06 4.20
CA TYR A 213 8.22 1.69 3.71
C TYR A 213 7.20 0.91 4.54
N PRO A 214 6.47 -0.05 3.94
CA PRO A 214 5.60 -0.93 4.69
C PRO A 214 6.39 -1.74 5.74
N SER A 215 5.69 -2.16 6.79
CA SER A 215 6.26 -3.03 7.81
C SER A 215 5.25 -4.04 8.31
N ILE A 216 5.72 -5.24 8.59
CA ILE A 216 4.94 -6.32 9.19
C ILE A 216 5.42 -6.53 10.62
N LYS A 217 4.48 -6.75 11.54
CA LYS A 217 4.78 -7.16 12.90
C LYS A 217 4.06 -8.46 13.20
N VAL A 218 4.77 -9.43 13.76
CA VAL A 218 4.23 -10.75 14.13
C VAL A 218 4.47 -10.98 15.61
N SER A 219 3.43 -11.39 16.32
CA SER A 219 3.50 -11.85 17.70
C SER A 219 3.75 -13.34 17.71
N PHE A 220 4.60 -13.78 18.64
CA PHE A 220 4.74 -15.20 19.00
C PHE A 220 4.39 -15.45 20.46
N TYR A 221 3.55 -14.58 21.05
CA TYR A 221 3.13 -14.66 22.45
C TYR A 221 2.45 -15.99 22.81
N GLU A 222 1.63 -16.55 21.92
CA GLU A 222 0.90 -17.81 22.14
C GLU A 222 1.73 -19.07 21.84
N TYR A 223 2.99 -18.91 21.42
CA TYR A 223 3.83 -20.04 21.00
C TYR A 223 3.92 -21.13 22.07
N GLU A 224 4.25 -20.76 23.31
CA GLU A 224 4.44 -21.73 24.41
C GLU A 224 3.16 -22.49 24.76
N ASN A 225 2.00 -21.83 24.66
CA ASN A 225 0.70 -22.46 24.90
C ASN A 225 0.38 -23.49 23.82
N ILE A 226 0.56 -23.10 22.55
CA ILE A 226 0.31 -23.99 21.40
C ILE A 226 1.28 -25.17 21.41
N GLU A 227 2.55 -24.94 21.73
CA GLU A 227 3.57 -25.98 21.80
C GLU A 227 3.22 -27.03 22.86
N LYS A 228 2.72 -26.61 24.01
CA LYS A 228 2.29 -27.52 25.07
C LYS A 228 1.09 -28.37 24.66
N ASP A 229 0.14 -27.79 23.92
CA ASP A 229 -1.12 -28.44 23.60
C ASP A 229 -1.05 -29.31 22.35
N LEU A 230 -0.27 -28.89 21.34
CA LEU A 230 -0.22 -29.51 20.01
C LEU A 230 1.18 -29.96 19.58
N GLY A 231 2.23 -29.51 20.26
CA GLY A 231 3.61 -29.81 19.93
C GLY A 231 4.31 -28.71 19.12
N SER A 232 5.63 -28.82 18.99
CA SER A 232 6.47 -27.78 18.41
C SER A 232 6.25 -27.58 16.90
N PHE A 233 5.89 -28.64 16.17
CA PHE A 233 5.55 -28.54 14.74
C PHE A 233 4.40 -27.55 14.50
N ASP A 234 3.27 -27.76 15.19
CA ASP A 234 2.08 -26.92 15.06
C ASP A 234 2.32 -25.51 15.61
N ALA A 235 3.07 -25.38 16.72
CA ALA A 235 3.41 -24.08 17.28
C ALA A 235 4.24 -23.21 16.32
N VAL A 236 5.26 -23.79 15.68
CA VAL A 236 6.06 -23.08 14.69
C VAL A 236 5.22 -22.70 13.47
N LEU A 237 4.44 -23.64 12.94
CA LEU A 237 3.60 -23.37 11.78
C LEU A 237 2.56 -22.30 12.07
N ASN A 238 1.99 -22.23 13.27
CA ASN A 238 1.06 -21.18 13.63
C ASN A 238 1.68 -19.78 13.50
N ILE A 239 2.91 -19.57 14.00
CA ILE A 239 3.61 -18.29 13.88
C ILE A 239 3.93 -17.97 12.41
N LEU A 240 4.34 -18.97 11.63
CA LEU A 240 4.59 -18.78 10.20
C LEU A 240 3.31 -18.47 9.43
N ARG A 241 2.17 -19.08 9.77
CA ARG A 241 0.86 -18.78 9.18
C ARG A 241 0.50 -17.31 9.36
N ILE A 242 0.62 -16.80 10.60
CA ILE A 242 0.42 -15.38 10.88
C ILE A 242 1.34 -14.51 10.01
N LEU A 243 2.63 -14.85 9.92
CA LEU A 243 3.55 -14.11 9.06
C LEU A 243 3.11 -14.12 7.57
N VAL A 244 2.71 -15.28 7.05
CA VAL A 244 2.32 -15.42 5.66
C VAL A 244 1.03 -14.67 5.35
N HIS A 245 0.06 -14.67 6.27
CA HIS A 245 -1.16 -13.85 6.15
C HIS A 245 -0.81 -12.38 5.91
N GLU A 246 0.08 -11.82 6.74
CA GLU A 246 0.52 -10.42 6.60
C GLU A 246 1.35 -10.16 5.33
N ILE A 247 2.13 -11.15 4.89
CA ILE A 247 2.80 -11.10 3.58
C ILE A 247 1.77 -11.13 2.45
N GLY A 248 0.64 -11.82 2.61
CA GLY A 248 -0.49 -11.81 1.69
C GLY A 248 -1.06 -10.40 1.48
N HIS A 249 -1.27 -9.65 2.57
CA HIS A 249 -1.67 -8.24 2.48
C HIS A 249 -0.62 -7.39 1.76
N TYR A 250 0.66 -7.56 2.09
CA TYR A 250 1.74 -6.87 1.38
C TYR A 250 1.72 -7.21 -0.13
N TYR A 251 1.58 -8.49 -0.48
CA TYR A 251 1.60 -8.98 -1.85
C TYR A 251 0.44 -8.40 -2.66
N ALA A 252 -0.79 -8.45 -2.13
CA ALA A 252 -1.95 -7.82 -2.77
C ALA A 252 -1.72 -6.30 -2.95
N PHE A 253 -1.20 -5.65 -1.91
CA PHE A 253 -0.93 -4.22 -1.94
C PHE A 253 0.06 -3.83 -3.04
N VAL A 254 1.22 -4.48 -3.15
CA VAL A 254 2.24 -4.10 -4.16
C VAL A 254 1.86 -4.47 -5.59
N ASN A 255 0.89 -5.37 -5.79
CA ASN A 255 0.36 -5.73 -7.11
C ASN A 255 -0.87 -4.91 -7.53
N GLY A 256 -1.39 -4.04 -6.64
CA GLY A 256 -2.53 -3.19 -6.94
C GLY A 256 -3.87 -3.88 -6.77
N ASP A 257 -3.89 -5.01 -6.07
CA ASP A 257 -5.12 -5.73 -5.70
C ASP A 257 -5.65 -5.08 -4.41
N TRP A 258 -6.52 -4.08 -4.58
CA TRP A 258 -7.09 -3.31 -3.49
C TRP A 258 -8.61 -3.33 -3.54
N TYR A 259 -9.22 -3.77 -2.43
CA TYR A 259 -10.66 -3.70 -2.22
C TYR A 259 -10.95 -2.75 -1.07
N TYR A 260 -11.94 -1.89 -1.26
CA TYR A 260 -12.43 -1.03 -0.16
C TYR A 260 -12.93 -1.89 1.02
N ASP A 261 -13.65 -2.98 0.69
CA ASP A 261 -14.12 -4.00 1.63
C ASP A 261 -12.94 -4.71 2.31
N SER A 262 -12.84 -4.57 3.64
CA SER A 262 -11.83 -5.24 4.44
C SER A 262 -12.00 -6.75 4.49
N THR A 263 -13.23 -7.26 4.47
CA THR A 263 -13.49 -8.71 4.53
C THR A 263 -12.90 -9.42 3.32
N LYS A 264 -13.05 -8.85 2.13
CA LYS A 264 -12.41 -9.39 0.91
C LYS A 264 -10.89 -9.39 1.00
N ARG A 265 -10.30 -8.35 1.59
CA ARG A 265 -8.84 -8.28 1.78
C ARG A 265 -8.34 -9.37 2.72
N GLU A 266 -9.08 -9.68 3.78
CA GLU A 266 -8.77 -10.80 4.68
C GLU A 266 -8.93 -12.16 3.98
N GLU A 267 -10.01 -12.36 3.23
CA GLU A 267 -10.22 -13.60 2.46
C GLU A 267 -9.09 -13.87 1.46
N ASP A 268 -8.61 -12.83 0.77
CA ASP A 268 -7.48 -12.93 -0.15
C ASP A 268 -6.17 -13.27 0.57
N ALA A 269 -5.93 -12.67 1.73
CA ALA A 269 -4.78 -12.97 2.57
C ALA A 269 -4.81 -14.40 3.11
N TYR A 270 -5.96 -14.91 3.56
CA TYR A 270 -6.10 -16.31 3.98
C TYR A 270 -5.84 -17.30 2.84
N ARG A 271 -6.35 -17.02 1.63
CA ARG A 271 -6.08 -17.89 0.47
C ARG A 271 -4.59 -17.89 0.10
N PHE A 272 -3.92 -16.76 0.23
CA PHE A 272 -2.47 -16.67 0.04
C PHE A 272 -1.72 -17.45 1.13
N GLU A 273 -2.14 -17.30 2.38
CA GLU A 273 -1.63 -18.02 3.55
C GLU A 273 -1.65 -19.52 3.34
N ASP A 274 -2.84 -20.10 3.14
CA ASP A 274 -3.04 -21.54 3.01
C ASP A 274 -2.15 -22.11 1.89
N LYS A 275 -2.11 -21.43 0.74
CA LYS A 275 -1.33 -21.86 -0.42
C LYS A 275 0.17 -21.84 -0.12
N MET A 276 0.70 -20.78 0.46
CA MET A 276 2.14 -20.63 0.68
C MET A 276 2.63 -21.51 1.83
N ILE A 277 1.84 -21.67 2.90
CA ILE A 277 2.18 -22.52 4.03
C ILE A 277 2.18 -23.99 3.62
N GLN A 278 1.17 -24.45 2.89
CA GLN A 278 1.14 -25.83 2.41
C GLN A 278 2.38 -26.14 1.56
N ARG A 279 2.74 -25.25 0.63
CA ARG A 279 3.96 -25.40 -0.17
C ARG A 279 5.24 -25.38 0.67
N PHE A 280 5.33 -24.51 1.68
CA PHE A 280 6.49 -24.49 2.58
C PHE A 280 6.64 -25.79 3.37
N ILE A 281 5.52 -26.36 3.84
CA ILE A 281 5.51 -27.67 4.52
C ILE A 281 6.02 -28.76 3.59
N ASP A 282 5.45 -28.85 2.38
CA ASP A 282 5.72 -29.92 1.42
C ASP A 282 7.13 -29.83 0.82
N GLU A 283 7.64 -28.62 0.56
CA GLU A 283 8.90 -28.40 -0.16
C GLU A 283 10.11 -28.24 0.78
N VAL A 284 9.91 -27.88 2.05
CA VAL A 284 11.01 -27.47 2.95
C VAL A 284 10.86 -28.00 4.38
N TYR A 285 9.76 -27.66 5.06
CA TYR A 285 9.72 -27.73 6.53
C TYR A 285 9.52 -29.14 7.06
N TYR A 286 8.74 -29.99 6.40
CA TYR A 286 8.50 -31.36 6.85
C TYR A 286 9.81 -32.16 6.91
N ASP A 287 10.59 -32.13 5.83
CA ASP A 287 11.89 -32.80 5.75
C ASP A 287 12.88 -32.24 6.78
N TYR A 288 12.89 -30.92 6.98
CA TYR A 288 13.71 -30.30 8.02
C TYR A 288 13.37 -30.83 9.41
N TYR A 289 12.08 -30.80 9.76
CA TYR A 289 11.60 -31.17 11.09
C TYR A 289 11.85 -32.64 11.41
N MET A 290 11.56 -33.55 10.47
CA MET A 290 11.76 -34.99 10.66
C MET A 290 13.24 -35.37 10.84
N ASN A 291 14.16 -34.65 10.18
CA ASN A 291 15.58 -35.00 10.19
C ASN A 291 16.39 -34.31 11.30
N ASN A 292 15.89 -33.21 11.88
CA ASN A 292 16.68 -32.37 12.81
C ASN A 292 15.99 -32.07 14.14
N VAL A 293 14.69 -32.32 14.28
CA VAL A 293 13.90 -31.94 15.46
C VAL A 293 13.19 -33.14 16.09
N ALA A 294 12.54 -33.98 15.27
CA ALA A 294 11.73 -35.10 15.77
C ALA A 294 12.55 -36.27 16.36
N THR A 295 13.87 -36.25 16.18
CA THR A 295 14.84 -37.26 16.65
C THR A 295 15.41 -36.90 18.02
#